data_AF-A0A537X4K7-F1
#
_entry.id   AF-A0A537X4K7-F1
#
_cell.length_a   1.000
_cell.length_b   1.000
_cell.length_c   1.000
_cell.angle_alpha   90.00
_cell.angle_beta   90.00
_cell.angle_gamma   90.00
#
_symmetry.space_group_name_H-M   'P 1'
#
loop_
_entity.id
_entity.type
_entity.pdbx_description
1 polymer ?
#
loop_
_entity_poly.entity_id
_entity_poly.type
_entity_poly.pdbx_seq_one_letter_code
_entity_poly.pdbx_strand_id
1 'polypeptide(L)'
;MEITAESDALVVLSRLLPQRLVVVDVGARWGFAQAWDRLREKCLTIGFEPDEEECARLTEIHRGDQRMRFVPVALGAQSGLATLYLTRDRKGCSIYPPATEAVTRHPGLTDGQLEDTSVIELMALDDWCAA
;
A
#
# COMPACT_ATOMS: atom_id res chain seq x y z
N MET A 1 -31.25 -8.48 0.46
CA MET A 1 -30.96 -7.46 1.48
C MET A 1 -30.27 -8.19 2.62
N GLU A 2 -28.96 -8.43 2.45
CA GLU A 2 -28.13 -9.02 3.49
C GLU A 2 -27.74 -7.93 4.47
N ILE A 3 -28.07 -8.12 5.74
CA ILE A 3 -27.42 -7.39 6.82
C ILE A 3 -26.08 -8.09 7.01
N THR A 4 -24.98 -7.54 6.48
CA THR A 4 -23.65 -8.12 6.70
C THR A 4 -23.15 -7.67 8.08
N ALA A 5 -23.13 -8.61 9.03
CA ALA A 5 -22.70 -8.38 10.42
C ALA A 5 -21.30 -7.74 10.57
N GLU A 6 -20.47 -7.78 9.52
CA GLU A 6 -19.17 -7.11 9.44
C GLU A 6 -19.26 -5.58 9.44
N SER A 7 -20.37 -5.01 8.96
CA SER A 7 -20.54 -3.56 8.82
C SER A 7 -20.68 -2.84 10.16
N ASP A 8 -21.27 -3.49 11.17
CA ASP A 8 -21.49 -2.90 12.48
C ASP A 8 -20.29 -3.03 13.41
N ALA A 9 -19.45 -4.06 13.22
CA ALA A 9 -18.31 -4.34 14.08
C ALA A 9 -17.27 -3.20 14.07
N LEU A 10 -16.96 -2.62 12.90
CA LEU A 10 -16.03 -1.49 12.79
C LEU A 10 -16.57 -0.22 13.45
N VAL A 11 -17.88 0.02 13.33
CA VAL A 11 -18.52 1.17 13.99
C VAL A 11 -18.46 1.00 15.51
N VAL A 12 -18.76 -0.19 16.03
CA VAL A 12 -18.61 -0.49 17.47
C VAL A 12 -17.16 -0.35 17.90
N LEU A 13 -16.21 -0.91 17.14
CA LEU A 13 -14.78 -0.84 17.42
C LEU A 13 -14.31 0.62 17.50
N SER A 14 -14.75 1.50 16.61
CA SER A 14 -14.40 2.93 16.66
C SER A 14 -14.77 3.61 18.00
N ARG A 15 -15.84 3.16 18.65
CA ARG A 15 -16.28 3.67 19.95
C ARG A 15 -15.48 3.09 21.12
N LEU A 16 -15.01 1.86 20.96
CA LEU A 16 -14.30 1.13 22.01
C LEU A 16 -12.78 1.31 21.97
N LEU A 17 -12.23 1.74 20.83
CA LEU A 17 -10.80 1.96 20.67
C LEU A 17 -10.31 3.12 21.56
N PRO A 18 -9.47 2.84 22.58
CA PRO A 18 -8.96 3.88 23.48
C PRO A 18 -7.97 4.81 22.77
N GLN A 19 -7.31 4.31 21.72
CA GLN A 19 -6.33 5.02 20.91
C GLN A 19 -6.67 4.86 19.42
N ARG A 20 -6.02 5.64 18.56
CA ARG A 20 -6.18 5.47 17.11
C ARG A 20 -5.59 4.13 16.68
N LEU A 21 -6.31 3.40 15.84
CA LEU A 21 -5.76 2.31 15.06
C LEU A 21 -4.86 2.92 13.97
N VAL A 22 -3.64 2.42 13.85
CA VAL A 22 -2.74 2.80 12.77
C VAL A 22 -2.66 1.64 11.78
N VAL A 23 -3.00 1.91 10.53
CA VAL A 23 -2.95 0.94 9.43
C VAL A 23 -1.79 1.32 8.52
N VAL A 24 -0.86 0.40 8.34
CA VAL A 24 0.25 0.54 7.40
C VAL A 24 -0.07 -0.31 6.17
N ASP A 25 -0.12 0.33 5.01
CA ASP A 25 -0.33 -0.30 3.71
C ASP A 25 0.97 -0.21 2.89
N VAL A 26 1.49 -1.35 2.43
CA VAL A 26 2.80 -1.46 1.77
C VAL A 26 2.58 -1.81 0.31
N GLY A 27 2.97 -0.90 -0.58
CA GLY A 27 2.50 -0.93 -1.97
C GLY A 27 1.12 -0.32 -2.10
N ALA A 28 0.94 0.88 -1.52
CA ALA A 28 -0.35 1.55 -1.39
C ALA A 28 -0.82 2.26 -2.68
N ARG A 29 -0.35 1.81 -3.85
CA ARG A 29 -0.80 2.28 -5.15
C ARG A 29 -2.33 2.29 -5.20
N TRP A 30 -2.91 3.35 -5.76
CA TRP A 30 -4.36 3.59 -5.83
C TRP A 30 -5.08 3.90 -4.51
N GLY A 31 -4.37 3.96 -3.39
CA GLY A 31 -4.91 4.37 -2.11
C GLY A 31 -5.43 3.21 -1.26
N PHE A 32 -6.05 3.57 -0.13
CA PHE A 32 -6.44 2.60 0.90
C PHE A 32 -7.78 1.93 0.62
N ALA A 33 -7.98 0.75 1.19
CA ALA A 33 -9.29 0.10 1.21
C ALA A 33 -10.35 0.96 1.92
N GLN A 34 -11.51 1.16 1.28
CA GLN A 34 -12.64 1.97 1.80
C GLN A 34 -13.19 1.48 3.16
N ALA A 35 -12.88 0.24 3.55
CA ALA A 35 -13.28 -0.28 4.85
C ALA A 35 -12.75 0.57 6.03
N TRP A 36 -11.57 1.18 5.87
CA TRP A 36 -10.93 2.00 6.90
C TRP A 36 -11.66 3.32 7.19
N ASP A 37 -12.41 3.86 6.22
CA ASP A 37 -13.18 5.10 6.40
C ASP A 37 -14.24 4.98 7.50
N ARG A 38 -14.73 3.77 7.77
CA ARG A 38 -15.75 3.50 8.79
C ARG A 38 -15.26 3.77 10.21
N LEU A 39 -13.95 3.73 10.44
CA LEU A 39 -13.33 4.05 11.72
C LEU A 39 -13.18 5.56 11.95
N ARG A 40 -13.43 6.40 10.94
CA ARG A 40 -13.41 7.87 11.02
C ARG A 40 -12.10 8.36 11.68
N GLU A 41 -12.19 9.25 12.68
CA GLU A 41 -11.08 9.84 13.43
C GLU A 41 -10.25 8.83 14.25
N LYS A 42 -10.71 7.58 14.36
CA LYS A 42 -10.06 6.52 15.13
C LYS A 42 -9.12 5.68 14.27
N CYS A 43 -8.96 5.99 13.00
CA CYS A 43 -8.00 5.35 12.11
C CYS A 43 -7.06 6.38 11.51
N LEU A 44 -5.77 6.06 11.51
CA LEU A 44 -4.72 6.73 10.75
C LEU A 44 -4.18 5.71 9.74
N THR A 45 -4.24 6.02 8.44
CA THR A 45 -3.68 5.18 7.39
C THR A 45 -2.39 5.79 6.87
N ILE A 46 -1.36 4.95 6.76
CA ILE A 46 -0.04 5.32 6.24
C ILE A 46 0.25 4.37 5.08
N GLY A 47 0.38 4.93 3.88
CA GLY A 47 0.63 4.20 2.65
C GLY A 47 2.06 4.42 2.19
N PHE A 48 2.81 3.33 2.03
CA PHE A 48 4.15 3.35 1.44
C PHE A 48 4.05 2.99 -0.03
N GLU A 49 4.52 3.88 -0.90
CA GLU A 49 4.50 3.71 -2.36
C GLU A 49 5.76 4.34 -2.96
N PRO A 50 6.68 3.58 -3.57
CA PRO A 50 7.92 4.12 -4.13
C PRO A 50 7.72 5.00 -5.38
N ASP A 51 6.58 4.91 -6.06
CA ASP A 51 6.24 5.77 -7.20
C ASP A 51 5.91 7.20 -6.72
N GLU A 52 6.87 8.11 -6.83
CA GLU A 52 6.75 9.50 -6.35
C GLU A 52 5.55 10.24 -6.98
N GLU A 53 5.27 10.00 -8.26
CA GLU A 53 4.17 10.65 -8.99
C GLU A 53 2.83 10.18 -8.44
N GLU A 54 2.69 8.87 -8.22
CA GLU A 54 1.48 8.29 -7.62
C GLU A 54 1.30 8.76 -6.17
N CYS A 55 2.37 8.77 -5.38
CA CYS A 55 2.35 9.24 -4.01
C CYS A 55 1.92 10.73 -3.94
N ALA A 56 2.45 11.57 -4.84
CA ALA A 56 2.07 12.97 -4.95
C ALA A 56 0.59 13.12 -5.36
N ARG A 57 0.13 12.34 -6.35
CA ARG A 57 -1.27 12.32 -6.80
C ARG A 57 -2.23 11.94 -5.66
N LEU A 58 -1.92 10.89 -4.90
CA LEU A 58 -2.73 10.44 -3.78
C LEU A 58 -2.74 11.45 -2.63
N THR A 59 -1.58 12.02 -2.31
CA THR A 59 -1.46 13.10 -1.32
C THR A 59 -2.31 14.31 -1.71
N GLU A 60 -2.32 14.66 -2.99
CA GLU A 60 -3.11 15.77 -3.52
C GLU A 60 -4.61 15.51 -3.43
N ILE A 61 -5.06 14.33 -3.86
CA ILE A 61 -6.48 13.94 -3.81
C ILE A 61 -7.03 13.96 -2.40
N HIS A 62 -6.21 13.53 -1.43
CA HIS A 62 -6.56 13.50 -0.01
C HIS A 62 -6.07 14.72 0.77
N ARG A 63 -5.71 15.81 0.08
CA ARG A 63 -5.22 17.03 0.73
C ARG A 63 -6.26 17.53 1.75
N GLY A 64 -5.83 17.61 3.00
CA GLY A 64 -6.66 18.07 4.12
C GLY A 64 -7.18 16.96 5.02
N ASP A 65 -7.19 15.71 4.58
CA ASP A 65 -7.50 14.58 5.46
C ASP A 65 -6.27 14.19 6.29
N GLN A 66 -6.23 14.67 7.54
CA GLN A 66 -5.13 14.41 8.48
C GLN A 66 -5.03 12.94 8.93
N ARG A 67 -5.96 12.09 8.49
CA ARG A 67 -5.99 10.65 8.79
C ARG A 67 -5.28 9.83 7.73
N MET A 68 -4.83 10.44 6.63
CA MET A 68 -4.19 9.75 5.52
C MET A 68 -2.83 10.36 5.25
N ARG A 69 -1.81 9.51 5.16
CA ARG A 69 -0.45 9.90 4.77
C ARG A 69 0.08 8.94 3.74
N PHE A 70 0.64 9.46 2.65
CA PHE A 70 1.40 8.68 1.69
C PHE A 70 2.88 9.03 1.82
N VAL A 71 3.75 8.02 1.73
CA VAL A 71 5.19 8.12 1.90
C VAL A 71 5.86 7.56 0.64
N PRO A 72 6.68 8.36 -0.08
CA PRO A 72 7.26 7.99 -1.36
C PRO A 72 8.47 7.05 -1.20
N VAL A 73 8.31 5.95 -0.46
CA VAL A 73 9.40 5.01 -0.13
C VAL A 73 8.85 3.59 -0.15
N ALA A 74 9.63 2.64 -0.66
CA ALA A 74 9.35 1.23 -0.48
C ALA A 74 9.91 0.70 0.84
N LEU A 75 9.19 -0.19 1.50
CA LEU A 75 9.68 -0.85 2.69
C LEU A 75 10.48 -2.10 2.35
N GLY A 76 11.59 -2.28 3.07
CA GLY A 76 12.43 -3.46 3.02
C GLY A 76 12.68 -4.03 4.41
N ALA A 77 13.26 -5.23 4.47
CA ALA A 77 13.77 -5.78 5.73
C ALA A 77 14.94 -4.94 6.30
N GLN A 78 15.66 -4.24 5.42
CA GLN A 78 16.77 -3.35 5.74
C GLN A 78 16.71 -2.14 4.79
N SER A 79 17.22 -1.00 5.25
CA SER A 79 17.39 0.19 4.42
C SER A 79 18.52 0.00 3.40
N GLY A 80 18.36 0.54 2.20
CA GLY A 80 19.35 0.39 1.13
C GLY A 80 18.77 0.58 -0.26
N LEU A 81 19.44 0.03 -1.28
CA LEU A 81 18.95 0.05 -2.66
C LEU A 81 18.44 -1.34 -3.05
N ALA A 82 17.37 -1.38 -3.84
CA ALA A 82 16.88 -2.62 -4.44
C ALA A 82 16.42 -2.42 -5.88
N THR A 83 16.38 -3.51 -6.63
CA THR A 83 15.73 -3.53 -7.94
C THR A 83 14.23 -3.73 -7.75
N LEU A 84 13.44 -2.78 -8.22
CA LEU A 84 12.00 -2.94 -8.42
C LEU A 84 11.76 -3.52 -9.81
N TYR A 85 11.12 -4.69 -9.85
CA TYR A 85 10.68 -5.32 -11.08
C TYR A 85 9.31 -4.76 -11.44
N LEU A 86 9.22 -4.10 -12.60
CA LEU A 86 8.00 -3.47 -13.08
C LEU A 86 7.29 -4.44 -14.03
N THR A 87 6.14 -4.93 -13.60
CA THR A 87 5.28 -5.80 -14.43
C THR A 87 4.30 -5.01 -15.28
N ARG A 88 3.70 -5.68 -16.26
CA ARG A 88 2.68 -5.12 -17.15
C ARG A 88 1.53 -4.49 -16.41
N ASP A 89 0.96 -5.22 -15.45
CA ASP A 89 0.07 -4.60 -14.49
C ASP A 89 0.90 -4.06 -13.32
N ARG A 90 0.82 -2.76 -13.07
CA ARG A 90 1.58 -2.09 -12.01
C ARG A 90 1.22 -2.57 -10.60
N LYS A 91 0.10 -3.28 -10.41
CA LYS A 91 -0.22 -3.96 -9.14
C LYS A 91 0.77 -5.08 -8.79
N GLY A 92 1.46 -5.64 -9.79
CA GLY A 92 2.37 -6.77 -9.63
C GLY A 92 3.82 -6.38 -9.40
N CYS A 93 4.14 -5.08 -9.35
CA CYS A 93 5.49 -4.61 -9.13
C CYS A 93 6.02 -5.05 -7.76
N SER A 94 7.26 -5.50 -7.72
CA SER A 94 7.86 -6.01 -6.49
C SER A 94 9.38 -5.93 -6.52
N ILE A 95 10.00 -5.93 -5.34
CA ILE A 95 11.46 -6.14 -5.21
C ILE A 95 11.86 -7.61 -5.42
N TYR A 96 10.88 -8.51 -5.56
CA TYR A 96 11.09 -9.89 -5.96
C TYR A 96 10.89 -10.05 -7.47
N PRO A 97 11.74 -10.83 -8.16
CA PRO A 97 11.58 -11.06 -9.59
C PRO A 97 10.24 -11.76 -9.88
N PRO A 98 9.55 -11.39 -10.98
CA PRO A 98 8.30 -12.02 -11.35
C PRO A 98 8.51 -13.49 -11.74
N ALA A 99 7.46 -14.31 -11.56
CA ALA A 99 7.47 -15.73 -11.90
C ALA A 99 7.35 -15.95 -13.43
N THR A 100 8.39 -15.55 -14.19
CA THR A 100 8.38 -15.51 -15.66
C THR A 100 7.95 -16.85 -16.29
N GLU A 101 8.43 -17.98 -15.77
CA GLU A 101 8.06 -19.31 -16.30
C GLU A 101 6.55 -19.60 -16.17
N ALA A 102 5.93 -19.18 -15.06
CA ALA A 102 4.49 -19.34 -14.86
C ALA A 102 3.72 -18.44 -15.83
N VAL A 103 4.16 -17.20 -16.02
CA VAL A 103 3.55 -16.26 -16.97
C VAL A 103 3.62 -16.77 -18.41
N THR A 104 4.76 -17.32 -18.82
CA THR A 104 4.92 -17.89 -20.17
C THR A 104 4.03 -19.10 -20.40
N ARG A 105 3.87 -19.98 -19.40
CA ARG A 105 3.07 -21.21 -19.52
C ARG A 105 1.56 -20.96 -19.44
N HIS A 106 1.13 -19.87 -18.82
CA HIS A 106 -0.28 -19.58 -18.58
C HIS A 106 -0.67 -18.23 -19.19
N PRO A 107 -1.28 -18.22 -20.39
CA PRO A 107 -1.67 -16.98 -21.08
C PRO A 107 -2.60 -16.06 -20.29
N GLY A 108 -3.29 -16.56 -19.26
CA GLY A 108 -4.11 -15.74 -18.35
C GLY A 108 -3.32 -14.92 -17.32
N LEU A 109 -2.00 -15.11 -17.23
CA LEU A 109 -1.11 -14.42 -16.27
C LEU A 109 -0.28 -13.31 -16.91
N THR A 110 -0.66 -12.84 -18.09
CA THR A 110 0.06 -11.80 -18.84
C THR A 110 0.24 -10.48 -18.08
N ASP A 111 -0.59 -10.22 -17.07
CA ASP A 111 -0.46 -9.07 -16.14
C ASP A 111 0.89 -9.10 -15.38
N GLY A 112 1.40 -10.29 -15.06
CA GLY A 112 2.66 -10.47 -14.34
C GLY A 112 3.90 -10.47 -15.23
N GLN A 113 3.76 -10.16 -16.53
CA GLN A 113 4.90 -10.12 -17.44
C GLN A 113 5.83 -8.97 -17.04
N LEU A 114 7.13 -9.26 -16.89
CA LEU A 114 8.15 -8.25 -16.68
C LEU A 114 8.19 -7.30 -17.89
N GLU A 115 8.14 -6.00 -17.62
CA GLU A 115 8.28 -4.96 -18.64
C GLU A 115 9.58 -4.19 -18.47
N ASP A 116 9.95 -3.85 -17.24
CA ASP A 116 11.13 -3.03 -16.96
C ASP A 116 11.65 -3.27 -15.54
N THR A 117 12.77 -2.65 -15.20
CA THR A 117 13.33 -2.62 -13.86
C THR A 117 13.79 -1.20 -13.51
N SER A 118 13.59 -0.79 -12.26
CA SER A 118 14.16 0.44 -11.73
C SER A 118 14.93 0.16 -10.45
N VAL A 119 15.89 1.03 -10.11
CA VAL A 119 16.53 1.00 -8.79
C VAL A 119 15.76 1.97 -7.90
N ILE A 120 15.36 1.49 -6.73
CA ILE A 120 14.63 2.29 -5.73
C ILE A 120 15.34 2.25 -4.39
N GLU A 121 15.09 3.26 -3.57
CA GLU A 121 15.47 3.27 -2.17
C GLU A 121 14.47 2.47 -1.33
N LEU A 122 15.02 1.63 -0.45
CA LEU A 122 14.30 0.92 0.60
C LEU A 122 14.59 1.56 1.95
N MET A 123 13.58 1.54 2.79
CA MET A 123 13.70 1.88 4.21
C MET A 123 13.13 0.76 5.06
N ALA A 124 13.81 0.40 6.14
CA ALA A 124 13.23 -0.47 7.15
C ALA A 124 12.11 0.28 7.89
N LEU A 125 11.02 -0.41 8.23
CA LEU A 125 9.92 0.22 8.96
C LEU A 125 10.37 0.77 10.32
N ASP A 126 11.27 0.07 11.01
CA ASP A 126 11.85 0.52 12.28
C ASP A 126 12.61 1.84 12.11
N ASP A 127 13.41 1.98 11.04
CA ASP A 127 14.14 3.21 10.74
C ASP A 127 13.19 4.38 10.47
N TRP A 128 12.09 4.13 9.75
CA TRP A 128 11.07 5.16 9.50
C TRP A 128 10.35 5.60 10.78
N CYS A 129 10.09 4.67 11.69
CA CYS A 129 9.42 4.97 12.96
C CYS A 129 10.33 5.73 13.94
N ALA A 130 11.65 5.65 13.76
CA ALA A 130 12.64 6.34 14.58
C ALA A 130 13.00 7.75 14.07
N ALA A 131 12.61 8.10 12.84
CA ALA A 131 12.87 9.39 12.19
C ALA A 131 11.89 10.49 12.60
#